data_AF-A0A376J2L3-F1
#
_entry.id   AF-A0A376J2L3-F1
#
_cell.length_a   1.000
_cell.length_b   1.000
_cell.length_c   1.000
_cell.angle_alpha   90.00
_cell.angle_beta   90.00
_cell.angle_gamma   90.00
#
_symmetry.space_group_name_H-M   'P 1'
#
loop_
_entity.id
_entity.type
_entity.pdbx_description
1 polymer ?
#
loop_
_entity_poly.entity_id
_entity_poly.type
_entity_poly.pdbx_seq_one_letter_code
_entity_poly.pdbx_strand_id
1 'polypeptide(L)'
;MKLPIYLDYSATTPVDPRVAEKMMQFMTMDGTFGNPASRSHRFGWQAEEAVDIARNQIADLVGADPREIVFTSGATESDNLAIKGAANFYQKKGKHIITSKNRTQSGTGYLPSAGARRFRSHLPGTAA
;
A
#
# COMPACT_ATOMS: atom_id res chain seq x y z
N MET A 1 20.05 18.09 -24.98
CA MET A 1 18.71 18.60 -24.61
C MET A 1 18.70 18.91 -23.13
N LYS A 2 18.21 20.08 -22.72
CA LYS A 2 18.09 20.44 -21.30
C LYS A 2 16.68 20.03 -20.86
N LEU A 3 16.58 18.96 -20.09
CA LEU A 3 15.31 18.49 -19.55
C LEU A 3 14.82 19.45 -18.45
N PRO A 4 13.49 19.61 -18.25
CA PRO A 4 12.96 20.33 -17.11
C PRO A 4 13.39 19.70 -15.78
N ILE A 5 13.59 20.52 -14.75
CA ILE A 5 13.81 20.02 -13.38
C ILE A 5 12.48 19.45 -12.87
N TYR A 6 12.48 18.20 -12.44
CA TYR A 6 11.31 17.55 -11.86
C TYR A 6 11.20 17.89 -10.36
N LEU A 7 10.11 18.53 -9.95
CA LEU A 7 9.86 18.94 -8.56
C LEU A 7 8.52 18.41 -8.02
N ASP A 8 7.97 17.37 -8.64
CA ASP A 8 6.65 16.79 -8.30
C ASP A 8 6.76 15.39 -7.65
N TYR A 9 7.73 15.23 -6.73
CA TYR A 9 8.01 13.95 -6.07
C TYR A 9 6.89 13.47 -5.13
N SER A 10 5.90 14.33 -4.81
CA SER A 10 4.73 13.93 -4.03
C SER A 10 3.66 13.21 -4.88
N ALA A 11 3.65 13.40 -6.21
CA ALA A 11 2.74 12.70 -7.10
C ALA A 11 3.26 11.29 -7.42
N THR A 12 4.55 11.17 -7.74
CA THR A 12 5.27 9.90 -7.91
C THR A 12 6.78 10.14 -7.90
N THR A 13 7.57 9.07 -7.84
CA THR A 13 9.03 9.15 -7.83
C THR A 13 9.62 8.25 -8.93
N PRO A 14 10.70 8.68 -9.61
CA PRO A 14 11.47 7.78 -10.46
C PRO A 14 11.98 6.58 -9.64
N VAL A 15 11.92 5.38 -10.22
CA VAL A 15 12.46 4.17 -9.58
C VAL A 15 13.97 4.32 -9.42
N ASP A 16 14.49 4.06 -8.22
CA ASP A 16 15.92 4.02 -7.95
C ASP A 16 16.58 2.93 -8.83
N PRO A 17 17.73 3.20 -9.48
CA PRO A 17 18.40 2.22 -10.34
C PRO A 17 18.62 0.86 -9.68
N ARG A 18 18.93 0.84 -8.38
CA ARG A 18 19.13 -0.40 -7.61
C ARG A 18 17.86 -1.23 -7.50
N VAL A 19 16.70 -0.56 -7.42
CA VAL A 19 15.38 -1.22 -7.42
C VAL A 19 15.09 -1.80 -8.79
N ALA A 20 15.31 -1.04 -9.86
CA ALA A 20 15.09 -1.50 -11.24
C ALA A 20 15.96 -2.73 -11.56
N GLU A 21 17.27 -2.66 -11.27
CA GLU A 21 18.20 -3.77 -11.46
C GLU A 21 17.76 -5.03 -10.71
N LYS A 22 17.30 -4.88 -9.46
CA LYS A 22 16.83 -6.01 -8.67
C LYS A 22 15.53 -6.60 -9.22
N MET A 23 14.59 -5.77 -9.65
CA MET A 23 13.31 -6.22 -10.21
C MET A 23 13.50 -7.03 -11.50
N MET A 24 14.45 -6.65 -12.36
CA MET A 24 14.67 -7.36 -13.64
C MET A 24 15.07 -8.83 -13.45
N GLN A 25 15.66 -9.18 -12.31
CA GLN A 25 16.05 -10.56 -11.96
C GLN A 25 14.84 -11.52 -11.83
N PHE A 26 13.61 -11.01 -11.81
CA PHE A 26 12.39 -11.78 -11.57
C PHE A 26 11.43 -11.80 -12.78
N MET A 27 11.84 -11.30 -13.95
CA MET A 27 10.92 -11.09 -15.08
C MET A 27 11.13 -12.05 -16.26
N THR A 28 12.37 -12.42 -16.55
CA THR A 28 12.74 -13.18 -17.76
C THR A 28 12.98 -14.66 -17.46
N MET A 29 13.05 -15.48 -18.52
CA MET A 29 13.19 -16.94 -18.42
C MET A 29 14.49 -17.41 -17.74
N ASP A 30 15.53 -16.58 -17.78
CA ASP A 30 16.81 -16.79 -17.10
C ASP A 30 16.78 -16.35 -15.62
N GLY A 31 15.73 -15.64 -15.20
CA GLY A 31 15.53 -15.15 -13.84
C GLY A 31 14.59 -16.02 -12.99
N THR A 32 14.22 -15.50 -11.82
CA THR A 32 13.22 -16.13 -10.93
C THR A 32 11.82 -15.66 -11.30
N PHE A 33 11.27 -16.20 -12.39
CA PHE A 33 9.97 -15.81 -12.95
C PHE A 33 8.78 -16.64 -12.41
N GLY A 34 9.04 -17.59 -11.50
CA GLY A 34 8.04 -18.55 -11.02
C GLY A 34 6.89 -17.89 -10.24
N ASN A 35 5.75 -18.59 -10.19
CA ASN A 35 4.65 -18.19 -9.32
C ASN A 35 4.94 -18.65 -7.87
N PRO A 36 4.99 -17.74 -6.87
CA PRO A 36 5.26 -18.10 -5.48
C PRO A 36 4.19 -19.03 -4.86
N ALA A 37 3.01 -19.15 -5.46
CA ALA A 37 1.98 -20.09 -5.02
C ALA A 37 2.26 -21.54 -5.48
N SER A 38 3.21 -21.76 -6.39
CA SER A 38 3.56 -23.10 -6.87
C SER A 38 4.44 -23.85 -5.89
N ARG A 39 3.85 -24.76 -5.11
CA ARG A 39 4.56 -25.47 -4.02
C ARG A 39 5.30 -26.74 -4.44
N SER A 40 5.15 -27.20 -5.68
CA SER A 40 5.65 -28.52 -6.12
C SER A 40 6.99 -28.50 -6.84
N HIS A 41 7.55 -27.33 -7.13
CA HIS A 41 8.76 -27.22 -7.94
C HIS A 41 9.63 -26.01 -7.58
N ARG A 42 10.91 -26.11 -7.93
CA ARG A 42 11.95 -25.13 -7.59
C ARG A 42 11.62 -23.69 -7.99
N PHE A 43 11.02 -23.48 -9.17
CA PHE A 43 10.68 -22.11 -9.61
C PHE A 43 9.73 -21.38 -8.66
N GLY A 44 8.80 -22.09 -8.02
CA GLY A 44 7.88 -21.47 -7.07
C GLY A 44 8.53 -21.23 -5.72
N TRP A 45 9.37 -22.16 -5.23
CA TRP A 45 10.12 -21.99 -3.98
C TRP A 45 11.06 -20.79 -4.02
N GLN A 46 11.78 -20.60 -5.15
CA GLN A 46 12.66 -19.43 -5.31
C GLN A 46 11.88 -18.12 -5.36
N ALA A 47 10.69 -18.12 -5.98
CA ALA A 47 9.82 -16.94 -6.00
C ALA A 47 9.22 -16.65 -4.61
N GLU A 48 8.84 -17.68 -3.86
CA GLU A 48 8.34 -17.56 -2.48
C GLU A 48 9.41 -16.97 -1.56
N GLU A 49 10.66 -17.47 -1.63
CA GLU A 49 11.80 -16.94 -0.88
C GLU A 49 12.05 -15.46 -1.18
N ALA A 50 11.98 -15.06 -2.45
CA ALA A 50 12.14 -13.65 -2.83
C ALA A 50 11.03 -12.75 -2.25
N VAL A 51 9.79 -13.23 -2.24
CA VAL A 51 8.65 -12.52 -1.63
C VAL A 51 8.84 -12.41 -0.11
N ASP A 52 9.33 -13.46 0.54
CA ASP A 52 9.57 -13.45 1.99
C ASP A 52 10.71 -12.48 2.38
N ILE A 53 11.81 -12.47 1.62
CA ILE A 53 12.89 -11.48 1.80
C ILE A 53 12.34 -10.05 1.67
N ALA A 54 11.55 -9.77 0.62
CA ALA A 54 10.95 -8.45 0.42
C ALA A 54 9.99 -8.07 1.57
N ARG A 55 9.23 -9.04 2.09
CA ARG A 55 8.33 -8.84 3.22
C ARG A 55 9.10 -8.46 4.49
N ASN A 56 10.20 -9.15 4.78
CA ASN A 56 11.08 -8.83 5.90
C ASN A 56 11.67 -7.41 5.76
N GLN A 57 12.14 -7.04 4.58
CA GLN A 57 12.68 -5.69 4.33
C GLN A 57 11.65 -4.58 4.59
N ILE A 58 10.38 -4.79 4.21
CA ILE A 58 9.29 -3.84 4.51
C ILE A 58 9.01 -3.81 6.01
N ALA A 59 8.96 -4.97 6.66
CA ALA A 59 8.68 -5.09 8.09
C ALA A 59 9.77 -4.40 8.93
N ASP A 60 11.05 -4.61 8.59
CA ASP A 60 12.20 -3.98 9.24
C ASP A 60 12.16 -2.45 9.16
N LEU A 61 11.73 -1.90 8.01
CA LEU A 61 11.61 -0.46 7.81
C LEU A 61 10.59 0.19 8.77
N VAL A 62 9.52 -0.52 9.11
CA VAL A 62 8.42 -0.01 9.95
C VAL A 62 8.41 -0.60 11.37
N GLY A 63 9.36 -1.50 11.70
CA GLY A 63 9.44 -2.17 12.99
C GLY A 63 8.27 -3.13 13.28
N ALA A 64 7.74 -3.79 12.25
CA ALA A 64 6.63 -4.75 12.38
C ALA A 64 7.12 -6.21 12.32
N ASP A 65 6.26 -7.16 12.70
CA ASP A 65 6.48 -8.56 12.37
C ASP A 65 6.16 -8.79 10.88
N PRO A 66 6.98 -9.55 10.12
CA PRO A 66 6.70 -9.83 8.71
C PRO A 66 5.30 -10.36 8.44
N ARG A 67 4.72 -11.12 9.38
CA ARG A 67 3.36 -11.68 9.28
C ARG A 67 2.26 -10.62 9.32
N GLU A 68 2.56 -9.40 9.77
CA GLU A 68 1.65 -8.26 9.79
C GLU A 68 1.63 -7.52 8.44
N ILE A 69 2.60 -7.77 7.56
CA ILE A 69 2.67 -7.14 6.24
C ILE A 69 1.73 -7.85 5.26
N VAL A 70 0.76 -7.11 4.72
CA VAL A 70 -0.13 -7.58 3.65
C VAL A 70 0.22 -6.83 2.36
N PHE A 71 0.65 -7.56 1.33
CA PHE A 71 0.86 -6.97 0.01
C PHE A 71 -0.48 -6.65 -0.66
N THR A 72 -0.56 -5.44 -1.23
CA THR A 72 -1.68 -4.96 -2.04
C THR A 72 -1.13 -4.35 -3.33
N SER A 73 -1.99 -3.97 -4.27
CA SER A 73 -1.60 -3.24 -5.49
C SER A 73 -1.13 -1.80 -5.26
N GLY A 74 -1.36 -1.25 -4.05
CA GLY A 74 -0.91 0.10 -3.69
C GLY A 74 -1.74 0.71 -2.55
N ALA A 75 -1.38 1.94 -2.16
CA ALA A 75 -1.96 2.63 -1.01
C ALA A 75 -3.49 2.76 -1.08
N THR A 76 -4.06 3.00 -2.27
CA THR A 76 -5.52 3.08 -2.45
C THR A 76 -6.23 1.78 -2.07
N GLU A 77 -5.67 0.62 -2.43
CA GLU A 77 -6.23 -0.67 -2.03
C GLU A 77 -6.03 -0.90 -0.53
N SER A 78 -4.83 -0.60 0.00
CA SER A 78 -4.54 -0.73 1.44
C SER A 78 -5.51 0.08 2.31
N ASP A 79 -5.77 1.35 1.95
CA ASP A 79 -6.74 2.21 2.65
C ASP A 79 -8.13 1.57 2.67
N ASN A 80 -8.57 1.03 1.53
CA ASN A 80 -9.88 0.39 1.40
C ASN A 80 -9.95 -0.89 2.22
N LEU A 81 -8.91 -1.73 2.16
CA LEU A 81 -8.83 -2.97 2.90
C LEU A 81 -8.87 -2.71 4.41
N ALA A 82 -8.07 -1.77 4.91
CA ALA A 82 -8.03 -1.43 6.32
C ALA A 82 -9.39 -0.90 6.83
N ILE A 83 -9.96 0.09 6.13
CA ILE A 83 -11.20 0.75 6.59
C ILE A 83 -12.41 -0.18 6.42
N LYS A 84 -12.63 -0.72 5.22
CA LYS A 84 -13.80 -1.56 4.94
C LYS A 84 -13.68 -2.93 5.62
N GLY A 85 -12.48 -3.50 5.62
CA GLY A 85 -12.21 -4.77 6.30
C GLY A 85 -12.53 -4.69 7.78
N ALA A 86 -11.99 -3.68 8.49
CA ALA A 86 -12.27 -3.48 9.91
C ALA A 86 -13.75 -3.16 10.16
N ALA A 87 -14.35 -2.27 9.37
CA ALA A 87 -15.76 -1.89 9.52
C ALA A 87 -16.70 -3.11 9.36
N ASN A 88 -16.47 -3.94 8.35
CA ASN A 88 -17.29 -5.13 8.09
C ASN A 88 -17.07 -6.22 9.15
N PHE A 89 -15.82 -6.43 9.58
CA PHE A 89 -15.48 -7.43 10.59
C PHE A 89 -16.08 -7.08 11.96
N TYR A 90 -16.01 -5.80 12.36
CA TYR A 90 -16.49 -5.34 13.67
C TYR A 90 -17.89 -4.72 13.67
N GLN A 91 -18.65 -4.82 12.58
CA GLN A 91 -19.98 -4.18 12.43
C GLN A 91 -20.98 -4.48 13.56
N LYS A 92 -20.84 -5.63 14.25
CA LYS A 92 -21.70 -6.03 15.38
C LYS A 92 -21.33 -5.33 16.69
N LYS A 93 -20.09 -4.81 16.81
CA LYS A 93 -19.61 -4.06 17.99
C LYS A 93 -19.88 -2.57 17.88
N GLY A 94 -20.25 -2.09 16.69
CA GLY A 94 -20.54 -0.69 16.41
C GLY A 94 -20.28 -0.35 14.95
N LYS A 95 -20.87 0.76 14.47
CA LYS A 95 -20.74 1.23 13.07
C LYS A 95 -20.20 2.65 12.98
N HIS A 96 -19.62 3.17 14.06
CA HIS A 96 -19.09 4.53 14.11
C HIS A 96 -17.60 4.54 13.74
N ILE A 97 -17.25 5.31 12.71
CA ILE A 97 -15.88 5.51 12.24
C ILE A 97 -15.56 7.00 12.33
N ILE A 98 -14.40 7.33 12.89
CA ILE A 98 -13.88 8.70 12.99
C ILE A 98 -12.77 8.87 11.95
N THR A 99 -12.79 9.96 11.19
CA THR A 99 -11.77 10.29 10.19
C THR A 99 -11.62 11.81 10.03
N SER A 100 -10.58 12.26 9.33
CA SER A 100 -10.30 13.68 9.05
C SER A 100 -10.75 14.09 7.63
N LYS A 101 -10.99 15.40 7.46
CA LYS A 101 -11.35 15.99 6.17
C LYS A 101 -10.15 16.02 5.21
N ASN A 102 -8.94 16.21 5.71
CA ASN A 102 -7.72 16.40 4.89
C ASN A 102 -7.03 15.06 4.54
N ARG A 103 -7.80 14.01 4.25
CA ARG A 103 -7.26 12.70 3.84
C ARG A 103 -7.16 12.58 2.33
N THR A 104 -6.32 11.68 1.85
CA THR A 104 -6.23 11.30 0.44
C THR A 104 -7.59 10.84 -0.09
N GLN A 105 -7.89 11.21 -1.34
CA GLN A 105 -9.20 10.95 -1.94
C GLN A 105 -9.54 9.45 -2.04
N SER A 106 -8.52 8.58 -2.11
CA SER A 106 -8.65 7.10 -2.05
C SER A 106 -9.50 6.61 -0.87
N GLY A 107 -9.34 7.22 0.32
CA GLY A 107 -10.11 6.92 1.52
C GLY A 107 -11.49 7.60 1.59
N THR A 108 -11.89 8.35 0.54
CA THR A 108 -13.14 9.15 0.52
C THR A 108 -14.24 8.57 -0.33
N GLY A 109 -13.91 7.86 -1.42
CA GLY A 109 -14.91 7.38 -2.38
C GLY A 109 -15.87 6.32 -1.85
N TYR A 110 -15.55 5.65 -0.74
CA TYR A 110 -16.24 4.43 -0.33
C TYR A 110 -16.48 4.27 1.17
N LEU A 111 -16.53 5.36 1.94
CA LEU A 111 -17.26 5.30 3.20
C LEU A 111 -18.75 5.39 2.83
N PRO A 112 -19.56 4.33 3.06
CA PRO A 112 -20.99 4.46 2.83
C PRO A 112 -21.49 5.63 3.69
N SER A 113 -22.47 6.35 3.18
CA SER A 113 -23.22 7.43 3.85
C SER A 113 -23.86 7.02 5.20
N ALA A 114 -23.54 5.83 5.72
CA ALA A 114 -23.92 5.32 7.01
C ALA A 114 -23.05 5.94 8.13
N GLY A 115 -23.47 7.09 8.66
CA GLY A 115 -23.26 7.42 10.07
C GLY A 115 -21.88 7.94 10.50
N ALA A 116 -20.97 8.28 9.58
CA ALA A 116 -19.78 9.03 9.93
C ALA A 116 -20.18 10.44 10.44
N ARG A 117 -20.17 10.64 11.76
CA ARG A 117 -20.35 11.98 12.33
C ARG A 117 -19.15 12.83 11.92
N ARG A 118 -19.44 13.82 11.07
CA ARG A 118 -18.49 14.83 10.60
C ARG A 118 -17.96 15.63 11.79
N PHE A 119 -16.68 15.49 12.13
CA PHE A 119 -16.02 16.51 12.93
C PHE A 119 -15.70 17.69 12.01
N ARG A 120 -16.43 18.80 12.19
CA ARG A 120 -16.00 20.11 11.68
C ARG A 120 -14.86 20.56 12.58
N SER A 121 -13.63 20.57 12.07
CA SER A 121 -12.58 21.37 12.66
C SER A 121 -13.06 22.83 12.68
N HIS A 122 -13.41 23.34 13.86
CA HIS A 122 -13.53 24.79 14.07
C HIS A 122 -12.11 25.35 14.11
N LEU A 123 -11.49 25.47 12.95
CA LEU A 123 -10.36 26.37 12.76
C LEU A 123 -10.94 27.64 12.10
N PRO A 124 -10.91 28.80 12.79
CA PRO A 124 -11.29 30.05 12.16
C PRO A 124 -10.36 30.32 10.97
N GLY A 125 -10.95 30.79 9.88
CA GLY A 125 -10.38 30.75 8.55
C GLY A 125 -9.10 31.55 8.36
N THR A 126 -8.38 31.16 7.31
CA THR A 126 -7.76 32.08 6.35
C THR A 126 -7.79 31.40 5.00
N ALA A 127 -8.66 31.92 4.14
CA ALA A 127 -8.55 31.74 2.71
C ALA A 127 -7.40 32.63 2.20
N ALA A 128 -6.46 32.02 1.50
CA ALA A 128 -5.61 32.61 0.47
C ALA A 128 -5.04 31.45 -0.35
#